data_AF-A0A916VSI9-F1
#
_entry.id   AF-A0A916VSI9-F1
#
_cell.length_a   1.000
_cell.length_b   1.000
_cell.length_c   1.000
_cell.angle_alpha   90.00
_cell.angle_beta   90.00
_cell.angle_gamma   90.00
#
_symmetry.space_group_name_H-M   'P 1'
#
loop_
_entity.id
_entity.type
_entity.pdbx_description
1 polymer ?
#
loop_
_entity_poly.entity_id
_entity_poly.type
_entity_poly.pdbx_seq_one_letter_code
_entity_poly.pdbx_strand_id
1 'polypeptide(L)'
;MTTQVLPKVNSLGDWASLAFEKHFQKTLRHEPEVLKDRDPEELHQMRVGMRRLRSAAQGFRPVVTLPKAAQDRKIGKIARCLGGLRDLDVLLEALQNRYQPNLPPQEQAELEKVMQRLRKQRRQAFKKVRGILGNKSYLMLKQKLQEWLDNPIYTSISRLPIQEVLPDLLLPEVSQLLLHPGWLVGVEAEDLETSDNHDFLLQKLIPSIKLSK
;
A
#
# COMPACT_ATOMS: atom_id res chain seq x y z
N MET A 1 -26.22 -18.57 -2.12
CA MET A 1 -25.78 -17.71 -1.01
C MET A 1 -24.98 -18.58 -0.06
N THR A 2 -23.67 -18.65 -0.25
CA THR A 2 -22.77 -19.49 0.53
C THR A 2 -22.13 -18.60 1.60
N THR A 3 -22.69 -18.66 2.80
CA THR A 3 -22.15 -17.98 3.98
C THR A 3 -20.79 -18.59 4.29
N GLN A 4 -19.71 -17.92 3.85
CA GLN A 4 -18.37 -18.21 4.35
C GLN A 4 -18.34 -17.83 5.83
N VAL A 5 -18.38 -18.85 6.70
CA VAL A 5 -18.03 -18.70 8.11
C VAL A 5 -16.57 -18.25 8.11
N LEU A 6 -16.30 -17.00 8.48
CA LEU A 6 -14.94 -16.55 8.72
C LEU A 6 -14.34 -17.47 9.78
N PRO A 7 -13.19 -18.13 9.52
CA PRO A 7 -12.54 -18.96 10.52
C PRO A 7 -12.32 -18.11 11.78
N LYS A 8 -12.38 -18.73 12.95
CA LYS A 8 -12.19 -18.04 14.24
C LYS A 8 -10.76 -17.51 14.30
N VAL A 9 -10.54 -16.29 13.77
CA VAL A 9 -9.22 -15.66 13.63
C VAL A 9 -8.76 -15.20 15.01
N ASN A 10 -8.10 -16.11 15.72
CA ASN A 10 -7.74 -15.90 17.11
C ASN A 10 -6.23 -15.76 17.30
N SER A 11 -5.42 -16.33 16.40
CA SER A 11 -3.97 -16.34 16.50
C SER A 11 -3.29 -15.35 15.56
N LEU A 12 -2.06 -14.97 15.90
CA LEU A 12 -1.21 -14.11 15.08
C LEU A 12 -0.95 -14.72 13.68
N GLY A 13 -0.83 -16.05 13.59
CA GLY A 13 -0.69 -16.78 12.33
C GLY A 13 -1.92 -16.65 11.43
N ASP A 14 -3.12 -16.78 11.99
CA ASP A 14 -4.37 -16.65 11.22
C ASP A 14 -4.51 -15.24 10.62
N TRP A 15 -4.18 -14.21 11.41
CA TRP A 15 -4.15 -12.82 10.95
C TRP A 15 -3.12 -12.59 9.84
N ALA A 16 -1.93 -13.20 9.96
CA ALA A 16 -0.92 -13.13 8.92
C ALA A 16 -1.46 -13.69 7.60
N SER A 17 -1.97 -14.92 7.61
CA SER A 17 -2.47 -15.58 6.39
C SER A 17 -3.66 -14.85 5.78
N LEU A 18 -4.59 -14.34 6.60
CA LEU A 18 -5.70 -13.51 6.13
C LEU A 18 -5.20 -12.22 5.45
N ALA A 19 -4.16 -11.58 6.00
CA ALA A 19 -3.57 -10.38 5.41
C ALA A 19 -2.89 -10.69 4.05
N PHE A 20 -2.12 -11.78 3.97
CA PHE A 20 -1.51 -12.23 2.71
C PHE A 20 -2.58 -12.54 1.67
N GLU A 21 -3.59 -13.34 2.02
CA GLU A 21 -4.68 -13.71 1.12
C GLU A 21 -5.40 -12.47 0.59
N LYS A 22 -5.85 -11.59 1.49
CA LYS A 22 -6.57 -10.36 1.12
C LYS A 22 -5.79 -9.50 0.14
N HIS A 23 -4.51 -9.28 0.39
CA HIS A 23 -3.68 -8.40 -0.45
C HIS A 23 -3.23 -9.07 -1.75
N PHE A 24 -3.02 -10.38 -1.72
CA PHE A 24 -2.72 -11.18 -2.89
C PHE A 24 -3.92 -11.23 -3.83
N GLN A 25 -5.11 -11.56 -3.33
CA GLN A 25 -6.34 -11.59 -4.12
C GLN A 25 -6.68 -10.23 -4.72
N LYS A 26 -6.48 -9.14 -3.96
CA LYS A 26 -6.61 -7.78 -4.51
C LYS A 26 -5.67 -7.56 -5.69
N THR A 27 -4.41 -8.00 -5.60
CA THR A 27 -3.46 -7.87 -6.70
C THR A 27 -3.93 -8.68 -7.93
N LEU A 28 -4.31 -9.94 -7.73
CA LEU A 28 -4.73 -10.83 -8.82
C LEU A 28 -5.99 -10.33 -9.53
N ARG A 29 -6.95 -9.79 -8.77
CA ARG A 29 -8.21 -9.27 -9.32
C ARG A 29 -8.00 -8.17 -10.35
N HIS A 30 -7.05 -7.27 -10.11
CA HIS A 30 -6.80 -6.11 -10.97
C HIS A 30 -5.76 -6.41 -12.08
N GLU A 31 -5.01 -7.52 -11.99
CA GLU A 31 -3.96 -7.87 -12.97
C GLU A 31 -4.48 -7.93 -14.43
N PRO A 32 -5.61 -8.59 -14.76
CA PRO A 32 -6.09 -8.67 -16.14
C PRO A 32 -6.46 -7.31 -16.72
N GLU A 33 -7.07 -6.43 -15.93
CA GLU A 33 -7.47 -5.09 -16.38
C GLU A 33 -6.27 -4.16 -16.54
N VAL A 34 -5.25 -4.29 -15.67
CA VAL A 34 -3.96 -3.60 -15.85
C VAL A 34 -3.31 -3.99 -17.17
N LEU A 35 -3.37 -5.27 -17.57
CA LEU A 35 -2.82 -5.72 -18.85
C LEU A 35 -3.59 -5.18 -20.07
N LYS A 36 -4.87 -4.80 -19.91
CA LYS A 36 -5.68 -4.17 -20.97
C LYS A 36 -5.42 -2.68 -21.12
N ASP A 37 -4.83 -2.03 -20.10
CA ASP A 37 -4.40 -0.63 -20.14
C ASP A 37 -5.53 0.37 -20.46
N ARG A 38 -6.73 0.14 -19.91
CA ARG A 38 -7.92 0.96 -20.20
C ARG A 38 -8.23 1.98 -19.11
N ASP A 39 -8.02 1.60 -17.85
CA ASP A 39 -8.32 2.41 -16.69
C ASP A 39 -7.09 2.50 -15.77
N PRO A 40 -6.54 3.70 -15.51
CA PRO A 40 -5.40 3.87 -14.61
C PRO A 40 -5.73 3.54 -13.14
N GLU A 41 -7.01 3.47 -12.76
CA GLU A 41 -7.43 3.08 -11.41
C GLU A 41 -7.17 1.60 -11.12
N GLU A 42 -7.27 0.73 -12.12
CA GLU A 42 -6.94 -0.69 -12.00
C GLU A 42 -5.46 -0.88 -11.62
N LEU A 43 -4.57 -0.07 -12.22
CA LEU A 43 -3.15 -0.03 -11.83
C LEU A 43 -2.98 0.51 -10.41
N HIS A 44 -3.71 1.56 -10.04
CA HIS A 44 -3.68 2.09 -8.68
C HIS A 44 -4.04 1.02 -7.65
N GLN A 45 -5.14 0.31 -7.85
CA GLN A 45 -5.63 -0.73 -6.93
C GLN A 45 -4.69 -1.95 -6.88
N MET A 46 -4.16 -2.39 -8.02
CA MET A 46 -3.13 -3.43 -8.05
C MET A 46 -1.88 -3.01 -7.27
N ARG A 47 -1.41 -1.76 -7.46
CA ARG A 47 -0.27 -1.20 -6.71
C ARG A 47 -0.55 -1.15 -5.22
N VAL A 48 -1.75 -0.75 -4.81
CA VAL A 48 -2.17 -0.76 -3.39
C VAL A 48 -2.12 -2.18 -2.83
N GLY A 49 -2.64 -3.18 -3.55
CA GLY A 49 -2.55 -4.60 -3.18
C GLY A 49 -1.11 -5.05 -2.98
N MET A 50 -0.25 -4.82 -3.98
CA MET A 50 1.16 -5.22 -3.95
C MET A 50 1.97 -4.51 -2.86
N ARG A 51 1.70 -3.22 -2.60
CA ARG A 51 2.32 -2.47 -1.49
C ARG A 51 1.93 -3.06 -0.14
N ARG A 52 0.63 -3.32 0.08
CA ARG A 52 0.14 -3.91 1.33
C ARG A 52 0.64 -5.34 1.52
N LEU A 53 0.74 -6.11 0.44
CA LEU A 53 1.35 -7.44 0.46
C LEU A 53 2.82 -7.38 0.90
N ARG A 54 3.58 -6.38 0.42
CA ARG A 54 4.95 -6.15 0.87
C ARG A 54 5.01 -5.78 2.35
N SER A 55 4.13 -4.89 2.81
CA SER A 55 4.05 -4.52 4.23
C SER A 55 3.72 -5.73 5.11
N ALA A 56 2.80 -6.60 4.69
CA ALA A 56 2.52 -7.86 5.38
C ALA A 56 3.76 -8.79 5.41
N ALA A 57 4.49 -8.91 4.30
CA ALA A 57 5.74 -9.68 4.25
C ALA A 57 6.83 -9.15 5.19
N GLN A 58 6.83 -7.85 5.49
CA GLN A 58 7.76 -7.23 6.43
C GLN A 58 7.28 -7.38 7.88
N GLY A 59 6.02 -7.01 8.17
CA GLY A 59 5.46 -7.02 9.51
C GLY A 59 5.29 -8.43 10.09
N PHE A 60 4.87 -9.40 9.27
CA PHE A 60 4.71 -10.80 9.70
C PHE A 60 5.95 -11.66 9.50
N ARG A 61 7.10 -11.07 9.13
CA ARG A 61 8.36 -11.81 8.98
C ARG A 61 8.72 -12.73 10.17
N PRO A 62 8.52 -12.34 11.45
CA PRO A 62 8.83 -13.25 12.57
C PRO A 62 7.79 -14.36 12.74
N VAL A 63 6.62 -14.26 12.10
CA VAL A 63 5.45 -15.15 12.25
C VAL A 63 5.38 -16.22 11.17
N VAL A 64 5.78 -15.87 9.94
CA VAL A 64 5.63 -16.73 8.76
C VAL A 64 6.96 -17.08 8.11
N THR A 65 7.07 -18.29 7.58
CA THR A 65 8.17 -18.68 6.69
C THR A 65 7.70 -18.58 5.24
N LEU A 66 7.96 -17.44 4.60
CA LEU A 66 7.59 -17.22 3.20
C LEU A 66 8.56 -17.93 2.23
N PRO A 67 8.06 -18.45 1.09
CA PRO A 67 8.93 -18.98 0.05
C PRO A 67 9.81 -17.88 -0.55
N LYS A 68 10.99 -18.25 -1.07
CA LYS A 68 11.97 -17.30 -1.67
C LYS A 68 11.36 -16.39 -2.75
N ALA A 69 10.35 -16.88 -3.49
CA ALA A 69 9.65 -16.12 -4.52
C ALA A 69 8.73 -15.01 -3.95
N ALA A 70 8.24 -15.17 -2.72
CA ALA A 70 7.34 -14.26 -2.03
C ALA A 70 8.02 -13.40 -0.96
N GLN A 71 9.35 -13.32 -0.96
CA GLN A 71 10.09 -12.43 -0.07
C GLN A 71 9.86 -10.95 -0.43
N ASP A 72 9.95 -10.10 0.59
CA ASP A 72 9.73 -8.66 0.52
C ASP A 72 10.49 -7.96 -0.64
N ARG A 73 11.73 -8.39 -0.91
CA ARG A 73 12.59 -7.84 -1.98
C ARG A 73 12.03 -8.15 -3.37
N LYS A 74 11.43 -9.33 -3.56
CA LYS A 74 10.81 -9.74 -4.83
C LYS A 74 9.51 -9.00 -5.07
N ILE A 75 8.64 -8.99 -4.06
CA ILE A 75 7.38 -8.22 -4.05
C ILE A 75 7.67 -6.73 -4.31
N GLY A 76 8.66 -6.17 -3.59
CA GLY A 76 9.07 -4.77 -3.74
C GLY A 76 9.69 -4.42 -5.09
N LYS A 77 10.30 -5.37 -5.81
CA LYS A 77 10.74 -5.14 -7.20
C LYS A 77 9.55 -4.94 -8.14
N ILE A 78 8.49 -5.75 -7.96
CA ILE A 78 7.26 -5.64 -8.76
C ILE A 78 6.52 -4.36 -8.40
N ALA A 79 6.32 -4.09 -7.10
CA ALA A 79 5.66 -2.89 -6.60
C ALA A 79 6.29 -1.60 -7.17
N ARG A 80 7.62 -1.52 -7.21
CA ARG A 80 8.35 -0.36 -7.77
C ARG A 80 8.13 -0.20 -9.27
N CYS A 81 8.07 -1.31 -10.03
CA CYS A 81 7.79 -1.26 -11.46
C CYS A 81 6.37 -0.72 -11.74
N LEU A 82 5.38 -1.17 -10.95
CA LEU A 82 4.00 -0.65 -11.03
C LEU A 82 3.94 0.83 -10.62
N GLY A 83 4.70 1.21 -9.58
CA GLY A 83 4.82 2.60 -9.11
C GLY A 83 5.27 3.55 -10.21
N GLY A 84 6.35 3.23 -10.93
CA GLY A 84 6.86 4.10 -11.99
C GLY A 84 5.89 4.33 -13.16
N LEU A 85 4.95 3.40 -13.42
CA LEU A 85 3.87 3.64 -14.38
C LEU A 85 2.79 4.55 -13.77
N ARG A 86 2.37 4.29 -12.52
CA ARG A 86 1.36 5.10 -11.83
C ARG A 86 1.80 6.54 -11.62
N ASP A 87 3.08 6.78 -11.35
CA ASP A 87 3.64 8.13 -11.17
C ASP A 87 3.47 8.96 -12.46
N LEU A 88 3.62 8.33 -13.63
CA LEU A 88 3.37 8.97 -14.93
C LEU A 88 1.88 9.22 -15.18
N ASP A 89 1.00 8.29 -14.79
CA ASP A 89 -0.45 8.49 -14.91
C ASP A 89 -0.90 9.68 -14.05
N VAL A 90 -0.47 9.74 -12.79
CA VAL A 90 -0.80 10.84 -11.87
C VAL A 90 -0.23 12.17 -12.36
N LEU A 91 1.02 12.17 -12.84
CA LEU A 91 1.63 13.39 -13.37
C LEU A 91 0.89 13.90 -14.61
N LEU A 92 0.57 13.01 -15.56
CA LEU A 92 -0.19 13.38 -16.76
C LEU A 92 -1.57 13.92 -16.41
N GLU A 93 -2.28 13.26 -15.50
CA GLU A 93 -3.61 13.69 -15.02
C GLU A 93 -3.53 15.07 -14.36
N ALA A 94 -2.56 15.29 -13.47
CA ALA A 94 -2.36 16.57 -12.82
C ALA A 94 -2.05 17.67 -13.85
N LEU A 95 -1.12 17.43 -14.77
CA LEU A 95 -0.77 18.41 -15.81
C LEU A 95 -1.97 18.76 -16.69
N GLN A 96 -2.76 17.77 -17.09
CA GLN A 96 -3.92 17.98 -17.97
C GLN A 96 -5.08 18.69 -17.26
N ASN A 97 -5.42 18.26 -16.04
CA ASN A 97 -6.66 18.68 -15.40
C ASN A 97 -6.47 19.86 -14.43
N ARG A 98 -5.28 19.99 -13.83
CA ARG A 98 -5.01 21.01 -12.80
C ARG A 98 -4.14 22.16 -13.31
N TYR A 99 -3.17 21.90 -14.19
CA TYR A 99 -2.22 22.92 -14.60
C TYR A 99 -2.57 23.54 -15.96
N GLN A 100 -2.73 22.72 -17.01
CA GLN A 100 -2.99 23.19 -18.38
C GLN A 100 -4.12 24.23 -18.51
N PRO A 101 -5.29 24.07 -17.85
CA PRO A 101 -6.38 25.03 -17.97
C PRO A 101 -6.07 26.43 -17.41
N ASN A 102 -5.07 26.52 -16.52
CA ASN A 102 -4.69 27.76 -15.84
C ASN A 102 -3.56 28.52 -16.55
N LEU A 103 -3.07 28.02 -17.69
CA LEU A 103 -1.95 28.61 -18.43
C LEU A 103 -2.42 29.45 -19.62
N PRO A 104 -1.67 30.50 -20.03
CA PRO A 104 -1.89 31.21 -21.29
C PRO A 104 -1.77 30.27 -22.51
N PRO A 105 -2.43 30.56 -23.65
CA PRO A 105 -2.45 29.66 -24.82
C PRO A 105 -1.07 29.25 -25.35
N GLN A 106 -0.10 30.17 -25.32
CA GLN A 106 1.28 29.88 -25.76
C GLN A 106 1.96 28.84 -24.85
N GLU A 107 1.77 28.94 -23.53
CA GLU A 107 2.32 28.01 -22.55
C GLU A 107 1.59 26.66 -22.57
N GLN A 108 0.28 26.65 -22.88
CA GLN A 108 -0.46 25.40 -23.10
C GLN A 108 0.13 24.59 -24.26
N ALA A 109 0.53 25.25 -25.35
CA ALA A 109 1.15 24.60 -26.50
C ALA A 109 2.53 24.02 -26.16
N GLU A 110 3.34 24.71 -25.36
CA GLU A 110 4.62 24.18 -24.87
C GLU A 110 4.43 23.02 -23.89
N LEU A 111 3.46 23.12 -22.96
CA LEU A 111 3.14 22.05 -22.03
C LEU A 111 2.66 20.78 -22.76
N GLU A 112 1.89 20.92 -23.84
CA GLU A 112 1.44 19.78 -24.63
C GLU A 112 2.63 19.01 -25.24
N LYS A 113 3.70 19.69 -25.68
CA LYS A 113 4.93 19.02 -26.13
C LYS A 113 5.58 18.19 -25.01
N VAL A 114 5.57 18.69 -23.78
CA VAL A 114 6.06 17.96 -22.60
C VAL A 114 5.17 16.75 -22.31
N MET A 115 3.85 16.93 -22.31
CA MET A 115 2.89 15.85 -22.11
C MET A 115 3.02 14.75 -23.18
N GLN A 116 3.30 15.10 -24.43
CA GLN A 116 3.60 14.11 -25.48
C GLN A 116 4.85 13.27 -25.16
N ARG A 117 5.90 13.88 -24.59
CA ARG A 117 7.09 13.14 -24.12
C ARG A 117 6.75 12.23 -22.95
N LEU A 118 5.96 12.70 -21.99
CA LEU A 118 5.49 11.90 -20.85
C LEU A 118 4.61 10.72 -21.30
N ARG A 119 3.71 10.91 -22.27
CA ARG A 119 2.92 9.82 -22.87
C ARG A 119 3.83 8.78 -23.55
N LYS A 120 4.92 9.19 -24.21
CA LYS A 120 5.94 8.26 -24.74
C LYS A 120 6.62 7.47 -23.62
N GLN A 121 7.03 8.12 -22.53
CA GLN A 121 7.62 7.45 -21.37
C GLN A 121 6.63 6.48 -20.70
N ARG A 122 5.36 6.88 -20.57
CA ARG A 122 4.28 6.05 -20.02
C ARG A 122 4.08 4.77 -20.82
N ARG A 123 4.09 4.85 -22.16
CA ARG A 123 4.08 3.65 -23.03
C ARG A 123 5.28 2.73 -22.80
N GLN A 124 6.47 3.27 -22.56
CA GLN A 124 7.65 2.45 -22.24
C GLN A 124 7.56 1.83 -20.85
N ALA A 125 7.08 2.57 -19.85
CA ALA A 125 6.83 2.06 -18.50
C ALA A 125 5.78 0.94 -18.53
N PHE A 126 4.71 1.09 -19.31
CA PHE A 126 3.71 0.05 -19.49
C PHE A 126 4.28 -1.21 -20.12
N LYS A 127 5.16 -1.10 -21.14
CA LYS A 127 5.89 -2.26 -21.69
C LYS A 127 6.71 -2.99 -20.62
N LYS A 128 7.35 -2.25 -19.71
CA LYS A 128 8.11 -2.85 -18.58
C LYS A 128 7.18 -3.56 -17.59
N VAL A 129 6.03 -2.96 -17.26
CA VAL A 129 5.00 -3.57 -16.42
C VAL A 129 4.46 -4.85 -17.06
N ARG A 130 4.07 -4.82 -18.33
CA ARG A 130 3.63 -6.03 -19.05
C ARG A 130 4.72 -7.11 -19.05
N GLY A 131 5.97 -6.72 -19.26
CA GLY A 131 7.12 -7.63 -19.19
C GLY A 131 7.34 -8.20 -17.78
N ILE A 132 7.14 -7.43 -16.71
CA ILE A 132 7.33 -7.92 -15.34
C ILE A 132 6.21 -8.88 -14.92
N LEU A 133 4.97 -8.60 -15.32
CA LEU A 133 3.81 -9.45 -15.04
C LEU A 133 3.79 -10.73 -15.89
N GLY A 134 4.39 -10.69 -17.09
CA GLY A 134 4.55 -11.89 -17.91
C GLY A 134 5.78 -12.74 -17.59
N ASN A 135 6.69 -12.28 -16.72
CA ASN A 135 7.94 -12.99 -16.51
C ASN A 135 7.82 -14.18 -15.54
N LYS A 136 8.79 -15.10 -15.66
CA LYS A 136 8.92 -16.27 -14.78
C LYS A 136 8.86 -15.87 -13.30
N SER A 137 9.56 -14.82 -12.88
CA SER A 137 9.64 -14.42 -11.47
C SER A 137 8.28 -14.06 -10.86
N TYR A 138 7.40 -13.38 -11.60
CA TYR A 138 6.06 -13.03 -11.15
C TYR A 138 5.14 -14.24 -11.14
N LEU A 139 5.23 -15.11 -12.14
CA LEU A 139 4.48 -16.36 -12.16
C LEU A 139 4.85 -17.27 -10.97
N MET A 140 6.14 -17.40 -10.63
CA MET A 140 6.54 -18.12 -9.42
C MET A 140 6.10 -17.43 -8.14
N LEU A 141 6.05 -16.09 -8.09
CA LEU A 141 5.46 -15.40 -6.94
C LEU A 141 4.00 -15.83 -6.77
N LYS A 142 3.19 -15.77 -7.83
CA LYS A 142 1.78 -16.16 -7.79
C LYS A 142 1.60 -17.60 -7.34
N GLN A 143 2.32 -18.52 -7.99
CA GLN A 143 2.25 -19.94 -7.69
C GLN A 143 2.69 -20.23 -6.24
N LYS A 144 3.89 -19.80 -5.85
CA LYS A 144 4.46 -20.15 -4.54
C LYS A 144 3.71 -19.48 -3.39
N LEU A 145 3.17 -18.28 -3.60
CA LEU A 145 2.35 -17.64 -2.59
C LEU A 145 0.99 -18.33 -2.45
N GLN A 146 0.36 -18.77 -3.55
CA GLN A 146 -0.87 -19.55 -3.48
C GLN A 146 -0.63 -20.89 -2.76
N GLU A 147 0.40 -21.65 -3.15
CA GLU A 147 0.77 -22.91 -2.48
C GLU A 147 1.00 -22.71 -0.97
N TRP A 148 1.61 -21.58 -0.59
CA TRP A 148 1.81 -21.22 0.82
C TRP A 148 0.50 -20.83 1.51
N LEU A 149 -0.44 -20.15 0.84
CA LEU A 149 -1.75 -19.83 1.40
C LEU A 149 -2.59 -21.09 1.65
N ASP A 150 -2.46 -22.09 0.77
CA ASP A 150 -3.15 -23.38 0.92
C ASP A 150 -2.58 -24.18 2.11
N ASN A 151 -1.27 -24.07 2.37
CA ASN A 151 -0.59 -24.74 3.48
C ASN A 151 0.44 -23.81 4.16
N PRO A 152 -0.01 -22.88 5.03
CA PRO A 152 0.87 -21.89 5.63
C PRO A 152 1.92 -22.51 6.56
N ILE A 153 3.17 -22.10 6.38
CA ILE A 153 4.28 -22.47 7.26
C ILE A 153 4.52 -21.33 8.24
N TYR A 154 4.25 -21.58 9.52
CA TYR A 154 4.40 -20.61 10.60
C TYR A 154 5.59 -20.91 11.51
N THR A 155 6.02 -19.89 12.25
CA THR A 155 6.98 -20.01 13.36
C THR A 155 6.27 -20.29 14.68
N SER A 156 7.01 -20.51 15.77
CA SER A 156 6.47 -20.81 17.10
C SER A 156 5.55 -19.72 17.65
N ILE A 157 5.86 -18.44 17.39
CA ILE A 157 5.08 -17.30 17.92
C ILE A 157 3.71 -17.13 17.26
N SER A 158 3.44 -17.84 16.16
CA SER A 158 2.17 -17.73 15.42
C SER A 158 0.94 -18.12 16.22
N ARG A 159 1.11 -18.98 17.24
CA ARG A 159 0.02 -19.48 18.08
C ARG A 159 -0.45 -18.47 19.12
N LEU A 160 0.31 -17.39 19.34
CA LEU A 160 -0.03 -16.37 20.32
C LEU A 160 -1.34 -15.67 19.93
N PRO A 161 -2.25 -15.42 20.89
CA PRO A 161 -3.42 -14.61 20.65
C PRO A 161 -3.04 -13.22 20.18
N ILE A 162 -3.70 -12.71 19.13
CA ILE A 162 -3.36 -11.38 18.59
C ILE A 162 -3.46 -10.28 19.65
N GLN A 163 -4.41 -10.40 20.58
CA GLN A 163 -4.68 -9.40 21.62
C GLN A 163 -3.50 -9.24 22.60
N GLU A 164 -2.72 -10.30 22.81
CA GLU A 164 -1.55 -10.29 23.69
C GLU A 164 -0.34 -9.65 23.00
N VAL A 165 -0.21 -9.82 21.69
CA VAL A 165 0.97 -9.36 20.92
C VAL A 165 0.74 -7.98 20.27
N LEU A 166 -0.52 -7.57 20.14
CA LEU A 166 -0.88 -6.33 19.45
C LEU A 166 -0.22 -5.08 20.04
N PRO A 167 -0.16 -4.89 21.39
CA PRO A 167 0.54 -3.75 21.97
C PRO A 167 2.00 -3.70 21.54
N ASP A 168 2.73 -4.82 21.61
CA ASP A 168 4.15 -4.89 21.26
C ASP A 168 4.40 -4.62 19.76
N LEU A 169 3.44 -4.97 18.90
CA LEU A 169 3.52 -4.71 17.46
C LEU A 169 3.19 -3.24 17.12
N LEU A 170 2.19 -2.65 17.78
CA LEU A 170 1.70 -1.32 17.44
C LEU A 170 2.43 -0.20 18.18
N LEU A 171 2.84 -0.40 19.43
CA LEU A 171 3.45 0.65 20.25
C LEU A 171 4.68 1.28 19.59
N PRO A 172 5.62 0.52 18.98
CA PRO A 172 6.76 1.13 18.29
C PRO A 172 6.35 2.01 17.10
N GLU A 173 5.36 1.57 16.32
CA GLU A 173 4.87 2.29 15.14
C GLU A 173 4.07 3.54 15.54
N VAL A 174 3.22 3.43 16.56
CA VAL A 174 2.47 4.55 17.14
C VAL A 174 3.45 5.54 17.78
N SER A 175 4.45 5.07 18.52
CA SER A 175 5.48 5.93 19.11
C SER A 175 6.26 6.70 18.04
N GLN A 176 6.70 6.04 16.97
CA GLN A 176 7.37 6.72 15.84
C GLN A 176 6.47 7.78 15.20
N LEU A 177 5.18 7.49 15.04
CA LEU A 177 4.22 8.42 14.48
C LEU A 177 4.02 9.65 15.40
N LEU A 178 3.84 9.43 16.70
CA LEU A 178 3.66 10.51 17.70
C LEU A 178 4.92 11.38 17.88
N LEU A 179 6.11 10.78 17.70
CA LEU A 179 7.39 11.48 17.77
C LEU A 179 7.78 12.15 16.45
N HIS A 180 7.03 11.92 15.37
CA HIS A 180 7.35 12.52 14.08
C HIS A 180 7.10 14.04 14.13
N PRO A 181 8.04 14.89 13.68
CA PRO A 181 7.91 16.35 13.78
C PRO A 181 6.71 16.89 13.01
N GLY A 182 6.24 16.13 12.01
CA GLY A 182 5.02 16.43 11.26
C GLY A 182 3.70 16.15 12.00
N TRP A 183 3.73 15.54 13.19
CA TRP A 183 2.52 15.14 13.92
C TRP A 183 1.63 16.34 14.29
N LEU A 184 2.25 17.50 14.55
CA LEU A 184 1.56 18.73 14.93
C LEU A 184 1.29 19.68 13.74
N VAL A 185 1.58 19.26 12.50
CA VAL A 185 1.36 20.13 11.32
C VAL A 185 -0.14 20.29 11.09
N GLY A 186 -0.62 21.55 11.19
CA GLY A 186 -2.04 21.89 11.05
C GLY A 186 -2.83 21.92 12.36
N VAL A 187 -2.15 21.79 13.52
CA VAL A 187 -2.72 22.10 14.82
C VAL A 187 -2.49 23.59 15.10
N GLU A 188 -3.55 24.39 15.21
CA GLU A 188 -3.46 25.81 15.56
C GLU A 188 -3.14 25.96 17.05
N ALA A 189 -2.20 26.86 17.39
CA ALA A 189 -1.64 27.00 18.74
C ALA A 189 -2.63 27.53 19.79
N GLU A 190 -3.81 28.02 19.39
CA GLU A 190 -4.86 28.50 20.31
C GLU A 190 -5.39 27.38 21.24
N ASP A 191 -5.17 26.11 20.90
CA ASP A 191 -5.59 24.95 21.72
C ASP A 191 -4.61 24.59 22.87
N LEU A 192 -3.40 25.18 22.89
CA LEU A 192 -2.29 24.78 23.76
C LEU A 192 -1.95 25.79 24.88
N GLU A 193 -2.48 27.01 24.87
CA GLU A 193 -2.10 28.06 25.84
C GLU A 193 -2.85 28.04 27.19
N THR A 194 -3.58 26.98 27.53
CA THR A 194 -4.16 26.84 28.88
C THR A 194 -3.91 25.47 29.47
N SER A 195 -2.76 25.30 30.16
CA SER A 195 -2.67 24.67 31.49
C SER A 195 -1.22 24.34 31.84
N ASP A 196 -0.71 24.96 32.91
CA ASP A 196 0.57 24.66 33.59
C ASP A 196 0.66 23.25 34.23
N ASN A 197 -0.22 22.30 33.87
CA ASN A 197 -0.19 20.94 34.42
C ASN A 197 0.36 19.94 33.39
N HIS A 198 1.55 19.41 33.66
CA HIS A 198 2.19 18.34 32.88
C HIS A 198 1.32 17.07 32.73
N ASP A 199 0.32 16.84 33.59
CA ASP A 199 -0.61 15.70 33.49
C ASP A 199 -1.72 15.87 32.43
N PHE A 200 -1.92 17.09 31.90
CA PHE A 200 -3.05 17.38 31.00
C PHE A 200 -2.73 17.16 29.51
N LEU A 201 -1.44 17.08 29.14
CA LEU A 201 -1.02 16.98 27.74
C LEU A 201 -1.44 15.67 27.08
N LEU A 202 -1.54 14.56 27.83
CA LEU A 202 -1.94 13.27 27.27
C LEU A 202 -3.44 13.16 26.96
N GLN A 203 -4.31 13.94 27.61
CA GLN A 203 -5.75 13.92 27.32
C GLN A 203 -6.14 14.72 26.07
N LYS A 204 -5.41 15.79 25.75
CA LYS A 204 -5.67 16.63 24.56
C LYS A 204 -4.90 16.21 23.29
N LEU A 205 -3.84 15.39 23.41
CA LEU A 205 -3.04 14.92 22.27
C LEU A 205 -3.72 13.83 21.41
N ILE A 206 -4.92 13.40 21.76
CA ILE A 206 -5.76 12.56 20.89
C ILE A 206 -6.66 13.52 20.11
N PRO A 207 -6.33 13.86 18.85
CA PRO A 207 -7.22 14.69 18.04
C PRO A 207 -8.57 13.98 17.95
N SER A 208 -9.63 14.66 18.41
CA SER A 208 -11.00 14.21 18.22
C SER A 208 -11.26 14.13 16.72
N ILE A 209 -11.21 12.92 16.16
CA ILE A 209 -11.53 12.66 14.76
C ILE A 209 -13.02 12.95 14.57
N LYS A 210 -13.37 14.20 14.25
CA LYS A 210 -14.68 14.53 13.69
C LYS A 210 -14.70 14.01 12.26
N LEU A 211 -15.23 12.80 12.10
CA LEU A 211 -15.69 12.32 10.80
C LEU A 211 -16.87 13.21 10.37
N SER A 212 -16.63 14.14 9.45
CA SER A 212 -17.71 14.86 8.77
C SER A 212 -18.47 13.88 7.87
N LYS A 213 -19.80 13.92 7.97
CA LYS A 213 -20.75 13.18 7.10
C LYS A 213 -20.57 13.51 5.63
#